data_AF-A8UDS5-F1
#
_entry.id   AF-A8UDS5-F1
#
_cell.length_a   1.000
_cell.length_b   1.000
_cell.length_c   1.000
_cell.angle_alpha   90.00
_cell.angle_beta   90.00
_cell.angle_gamma   90.00
#
_symmetry.space_group_name_H-M   'P 1'
#
loop_
_entity.id
_entity.type
_entity.pdbx_description
1 polymer ?
#
loop_
_entity_poly.entity_id
_entity_poly.type
_entity_poly.pdbx_seq_one_letter_code
_entity_poly.pdbx_strand_id
1 'polypeptide(L)'
;DVFILTLSLSYIDLPHMMYTLLASYVFSKIVDFMQDGSYAARGLLIISDKNDTIAENIMIEMERGVTFFKAEGAYSKEEKKVLYCVLGSHEIVMAKRIIHEIDPKAFLSLLTVHEVLGEGFSFDPKPKQPLFKKKANL
;
A
#
# COMPACT_ATOMS: atom_id res chain seq x y z
N ASP A 1 -1.64 -19.51 21.78
CA ASP A 1 -2.95 -20.18 21.63
C ASP A 1 -2.90 -21.70 21.80
N VAL A 2 -2.05 -22.42 21.08
CA VAL A 2 -1.96 -23.90 21.16
C VAL A 2 -1.76 -24.41 22.60
N PHE A 3 -0.89 -23.77 23.39
CA PHE A 3 -0.63 -24.20 24.78
C PHE A 3 -1.86 -24.00 25.71
N ILE A 4 -2.62 -22.91 25.50
CA ILE A 4 -3.84 -22.60 26.25
C ILE A 4 -4.97 -23.57 25.87
N LEU A 5 -5.12 -23.87 24.57
CA LEU A 5 -6.11 -24.82 24.06
C LEU A 5 -5.83 -26.27 24.52
N THR A 6 -4.54 -26.63 24.62
CA THR A 6 -4.13 -27.96 25.10
C THR A 6 -4.39 -28.12 26.60
N LEU A 7 -4.24 -27.05 27.38
CA LEU A 7 -4.54 -27.04 28.81
C LEU A 7 -6.06 -27.02 29.09
N SER A 8 -6.84 -26.32 28.26
CA SER A 8 -8.31 -26.25 28.37
C SER A 8 -9.00 -27.57 28.01
N LEU A 9 -8.49 -28.28 26.99
CA LEU A 9 -8.10 -29.69 27.12
C LEU A 9 -8.78 -30.54 28.20
N SER A 10 -8.20 -30.33 29.39
CA SER A 10 -8.34 -31.19 30.55
C SER A 10 -9.45 -30.74 31.50
N TYR A 11 -10.12 -29.60 31.23
CA TYR A 11 -11.03 -28.95 32.19
C TYR A 11 -12.38 -28.50 31.61
N ILE A 12 -12.59 -28.55 30.27
CA ILE A 12 -13.72 -27.86 29.61
C ILE A 12 -14.47 -28.77 28.61
N ASP A 13 -15.80 -28.69 28.61
CA ASP A 13 -16.70 -29.35 27.65
C ASP A 13 -16.48 -28.88 26.20
N LEU A 14 -16.61 -29.79 25.23
CA LEU A 14 -16.49 -29.52 23.78
C LEU A 14 -17.12 -28.20 23.29
N PRO A 15 -18.38 -27.84 23.63
CA PRO A 15 -18.99 -26.58 23.19
C PRO A 15 -18.24 -25.34 23.65
N HIS A 16 -17.71 -25.31 24.88
CA HIS A 16 -16.96 -24.17 25.40
C HIS A 16 -15.62 -23.99 24.69
N MET A 17 -14.96 -25.09 24.32
CA MET A 17 -13.72 -25.06 23.53
C MET A 17 -13.95 -24.42 22.15
N MET A 18 -15.07 -24.73 21.49
CA MET A 18 -15.41 -24.14 20.20
C MET A 18 -15.61 -22.63 20.30
N TYR A 19 -16.24 -22.15 21.38
CA TYR A 19 -16.38 -20.71 21.63
C TYR A 19 -15.03 -20.03 21.84
N THR A 20 -14.11 -20.65 22.61
CA THR A 20 -12.76 -20.10 22.81
C THR A 20 -11.96 -20.06 21.52
N LEU A 21 -12.03 -21.09 20.70
CA LEU A 21 -11.33 -21.15 19.42
C LEU A 21 -11.86 -20.08 18.45
N LEU A 22 -13.19 -19.90 18.39
CA LEU A 22 -13.81 -18.87 17.57
C LEU A 22 -13.45 -17.46 18.07
N ALA A 23 -13.49 -17.23 19.38
CA ALA A 23 -13.09 -15.95 19.97
C ALA A 23 -11.61 -15.63 19.70
N SER A 24 -10.71 -16.60 19.84
CA SER A 24 -9.28 -16.45 19.54
C SER A 24 -9.03 -16.13 18.07
N TYR A 25 -9.76 -16.79 17.16
CA TYR A 25 -9.67 -16.53 15.73
C TYR A 25 -10.12 -15.11 15.37
N VAL A 26 -11.27 -14.68 15.90
CA VAL A 26 -11.77 -13.32 15.68
C VAL A 26 -10.81 -12.29 16.27
N PHE A 27 -10.27 -12.52 17.46
CA PHE A 27 -9.28 -11.64 18.08
C PHE A 27 -8.01 -11.52 17.24
N SER A 28 -7.45 -12.65 16.76
CA SER A 28 -6.29 -12.63 15.86
C SER A 28 -6.57 -11.78 14.63
N LYS A 29 -7.75 -11.90 14.00
CA LYS A 29 -8.11 -11.09 12.83
C LYS A 29 -8.24 -9.60 13.13
N ILE A 30 -8.76 -9.24 14.31
CA ILE A 30 -8.83 -7.84 14.73
C ILE A 30 -7.42 -7.27 14.97
N VAL A 31 -6.54 -8.05 15.60
CA VAL A 31 -5.15 -7.66 15.84
C VAL A 31 -4.40 -7.49 14.52
N ASP A 32 -4.54 -8.45 13.59
CA ASP A 32 -3.95 -8.36 12.24
C ASP A 32 -4.43 -7.09 11.54
N PHE A 33 -5.74 -6.81 11.59
CA PHE A 33 -6.32 -5.60 10.98
C PHE A 33 -5.81 -4.30 11.62
N MET A 34 -5.60 -4.28 12.94
CA MET A 34 -5.03 -3.13 13.63
C MET A 34 -3.53 -2.93 13.34
N GLN A 35 -2.76 -4.01 13.22
CA GLN A 35 -1.33 -3.96 12.93
C GLN A 35 -1.02 -3.54 11.49
N ASP A 36 -1.73 -4.12 10.51
CA ASP A 36 -1.51 -3.78 9.10
C ASP A 36 -1.99 -2.35 8.77
N GLY A 37 -2.81 -1.76 9.64
CA GLY A 37 -3.38 -0.43 9.44
C GLY A 37 -4.31 -0.37 8.23
N SER A 38 -5.19 0.64 8.18
CA SER A 38 -6.13 0.80 7.06
C SER A 38 -5.45 1.16 5.72
N TYR A 39 -4.12 1.28 5.67
CA TYR A 39 -3.37 1.83 4.53
C TYR A 39 -2.28 0.88 4.05
N ALA A 40 -2.69 -0.30 3.55
CA ALA A 40 -1.79 -1.20 2.84
C ALA A 40 -1.39 -0.58 1.49
N ALA A 41 -0.21 0.04 1.46
CA ALA A 41 0.42 0.55 0.25
C ALA A 41 1.08 -0.59 -0.54
N ARG A 42 1.01 -0.51 -1.86
CA ARG A 42 1.70 -1.42 -2.78
C ARG A 42 2.55 -0.60 -3.72
N GLY A 43 3.78 -1.05 -3.94
CA GLY A 43 4.62 -0.53 -5.00
C GLY A 43 4.19 -1.15 -6.31
N LEU A 44 4.11 -0.35 -7.36
CA LEU A 44 3.85 -0.79 -8.72
C LEU A 44 5.02 -0.35 -9.60
N LEU A 45 5.71 -1.33 -10.18
CA LEU A 45 6.73 -1.13 -11.20
C LEU A 45 6.10 -1.42 -12.56
N ILE A 46 6.26 -0.49 -13.50
CA ILE A 46 5.65 -0.52 -14.82
C ILE A 46 6.77 -0.41 -15.85
N ILE A 47 6.84 -1.38 -16.74
CA ILE A 47 7.81 -1.44 -17.83
C ILE A 47 7.00 -1.45 -19.14
N SER A 48 7.10 -0.36 -19.89
CA SER A 48 6.43 -0.16 -21.18
C SER A 48 7.29 0.75 -22.06
N ASP A 49 7.02 0.76 -23.36
CA ASP A 49 7.60 1.74 -24.28
C ASP A 49 6.83 3.08 -24.25
N LYS A 50 5.65 3.13 -23.60
CA LYS A 50 4.80 4.34 -23.46
C LYS A 50 4.79 4.89 -22.03
N ASN A 51 5.90 4.77 -21.30
CA ASN A 51 5.98 5.17 -19.89
C ASN A 51 5.61 6.63 -19.62
N ASP A 52 5.96 7.56 -20.52
CA ASP A 52 5.67 8.98 -20.33
C ASP A 52 4.15 9.25 -20.35
N THR A 53 3.41 8.65 -21.30
CA THR A 53 1.94 8.75 -21.37
C THR A 53 1.26 8.09 -20.18
N ILE A 54 1.77 6.94 -19.73
CA ILE A 54 1.23 6.25 -18.55
C ILE A 54 1.42 7.12 -17.30
N ALA A 55 2.60 7.72 -17.14
CA ALA A 55 2.90 8.61 -16.02
C ALA A 55 1.95 9.80 -15.96
N GLU A 56 1.70 10.47 -17.08
CA GLU A 56 0.76 11.60 -17.16
C GLU A 56 -0.66 11.19 -16.77
N ASN A 57 -1.18 10.07 -17.29
CA ASN A 57 -2.53 9.61 -16.96
C ASN A 57 -2.65 9.22 -15.47
N ILE A 58 -1.63 8.56 -14.90
CA ILE A 58 -1.64 8.25 -13.45
C ILE A 58 -1.63 9.53 -12.62
N MET A 59 -0.82 10.53 -12.99
CA MET A 59 -0.77 11.81 -12.27
C MET A 59 -2.09 12.59 -12.37
N ILE A 60 -2.77 12.55 -13.50
CA ILE A 60 -4.02 13.30 -13.73
C ILE A 60 -5.24 12.58 -13.14
N GLU A 61 -5.40 11.28 -13.41
CA GLU A 61 -6.60 10.54 -13.00
C GLU A 61 -6.56 10.10 -11.53
N MET A 62 -5.36 9.83 -11.02
CA MET A 62 -5.20 9.28 -9.67
C MET A 62 -4.60 10.28 -8.68
N GLU A 63 -4.13 11.44 -9.15
CA GLU A 63 -3.42 12.44 -8.33
C GLU A 63 -2.23 11.82 -7.56
N ARG A 64 -1.60 10.78 -8.13
CA ARG A 64 -0.47 10.06 -7.51
C ARG A 64 0.85 10.42 -8.16
N GLY A 65 1.85 10.67 -7.32
CA GLY A 65 3.22 10.88 -7.75
C GLY A 65 3.83 9.61 -8.34
N VAL A 66 4.61 9.77 -9.41
CA VAL A 66 5.31 8.69 -10.09
C VAL A 66 6.78 9.05 -10.27
N THR A 67 7.66 8.05 -10.24
CA THR A 67 9.12 8.24 -10.38
C THR A 67 9.63 7.41 -11.54
N PHE A 68 10.52 7.98 -12.35
CA PHE A 68 11.20 7.24 -13.41
C PHE A 68 12.55 6.71 -12.92
N PHE A 69 12.78 5.42 -13.14
CA PHE A 69 14.09 4.79 -13.04
C PHE A 69 14.68 4.60 -14.44
N LYS A 70 15.98 4.88 -14.57
CA LYS A 70 16.75 4.47 -15.74
C LYS A 70 17.21 3.04 -15.51
N ALA A 71 16.80 2.13 -16.40
CA ALA A 71 17.21 0.74 -16.40
C ALA A 71 17.86 0.40 -17.73
N GLU A 72 18.61 -0.69 -17.77
CA GLU A 72 19.19 -1.23 -19.00
C GLU A 72 18.63 -2.64 -19.23
N GLY A 73 18.15 -2.92 -20.44
CA GLY A 73 17.70 -4.25 -20.81
C GLY A 73 18.87 -5.24 -20.80
N ALA A 74 18.81 -6.30 -19.99
CA ALA A 74 19.89 -7.28 -19.92
C ALA A 74 20.19 -7.97 -21.27
N TYR A 75 19.18 -8.17 -22.11
CA TYR A 75 19.31 -8.79 -23.43
C TYR A 75 19.57 -7.78 -24.55
N SER A 76 18.77 -6.70 -24.61
CA SER A 76 18.88 -5.70 -25.69
C SER A 76 20.01 -4.70 -25.48
N LYS A 77 20.54 -4.55 -24.26
CA LYS A 77 21.53 -3.53 -23.89
C LYS A 77 21.08 -2.09 -24.13
N GLU A 78 19.78 -1.89 -24.32
CA GLU A 78 19.18 -0.58 -24.51
C GLU A 78 18.77 0.03 -23.17
N GLU A 79 18.97 1.35 -23.05
CA GLU A 79 18.40 2.11 -21.94
C GLU A 79 16.87 2.12 -22.07
N LYS A 80 16.20 1.72 -20.99
CA LYS A 80 14.75 1.79 -20.84
C LYS A 80 14.40 2.59 -19.61
N LYS A 81 13.28 3.31 -19.68
CA LYS A 81 12.66 3.89 -18.49
C LYS A 81 11.85 2.79 -17.81
N VAL A 82 11.81 2.82 -16.48
CA VAL A 82 10.87 2.03 -15.67
C VAL A 82 10.11 3.01 -14.80
N LEU A 83 8.80 2.92 -14.79
CA LEU A 83 7.95 3.79 -13.99
C LEU A 83 7.65 3.11 -12.66
N TYR A 84 7.86 3.82 -11.55
CA TYR A 84 7.57 3.36 -10.20
C TYR A 84 6.54 4.28 -9.57
N CYS A 85 5.48 3.70 -9.03
CA CYS A 85 4.52 4.43 -8.21
C CYS A 85 4.13 3.62 -6.98
N VAL A 86 3.74 4.32 -5.93
CA VAL A 86 3.19 3.72 -4.72
C VAL A 86 1.71 4.05 -4.71
N LEU A 87 0.88 3.02 -4.57
CA LEU A 87 -0.58 3.13 -4.64
C LEU A 87 -1.21 2.38 -3.48
N GLY A 88 -2.38 2.82 -3.04
CA GLY A 88 -3.23 2.06 -2.13
C GLY A 88 -3.75 0.79 -2.79
N SER A 89 -4.06 -0.23 -1.97
CA SER A 89 -4.55 -1.52 -2.49
C SER A 89 -5.81 -1.42 -3.37
N HIS A 90 -6.67 -0.41 -3.16
CA HIS A 90 -7.86 -0.15 -3.97
C HIS A 90 -7.55 0.55 -5.31
N GLU A 91 -6.50 1.37 -5.35
CA GLU A 91 -6.08 2.16 -6.52
C GLU A 91 -5.43 1.29 -7.60
N ILE A 92 -4.87 0.13 -7.22
CA ILE A 92 -4.20 -0.80 -8.14
C ILE A 92 -5.12 -1.26 -9.26
N VAL A 93 -6.41 -1.48 -8.98
CA VAL A 93 -7.38 -1.94 -9.99
C VAL A 93 -7.55 -0.87 -11.07
N MET A 94 -7.64 0.40 -10.66
CA MET A 94 -7.73 1.54 -11.58
C MET A 94 -6.44 1.72 -12.37
N ALA A 95 -5.28 1.69 -11.72
CA ALA A 95 -3.98 1.81 -12.38
C ALA A 95 -3.77 0.72 -13.45
N LYS A 96 -4.10 -0.55 -13.12
CA LYS A 96 -4.02 -1.65 -14.09
C LYS A 96 -4.89 -1.41 -15.32
N ARG A 97 -6.10 -0.87 -15.14
CA ARG A 97 -7.01 -0.56 -16.24
C ARG A 97 -6.41 0.51 -17.15
N ILE A 98 -5.99 1.64 -16.59
CA ILE A 98 -5.37 2.76 -17.33
C ILE A 98 -4.16 2.26 -18.13
N ILE A 99 -3.27 1.50 -17.49
CA ILE A 99 -2.06 1.00 -18.13
C ILE A 99 -2.40 0.05 -19.28
N HIS A 100 -3.36 -0.85 -19.07
CA HIS A 100 -3.77 -1.81 -20.10
C HIS A 100 -4.46 -1.14 -21.30
N GLU A 101 -5.22 -0.06 -21.07
CA GLU A 101 -5.84 0.74 -22.14
C GLU A 101 -4.79 1.47 -23.00
N ILE A 102 -3.72 1.97 -22.38
CA ILE A 102 -2.64 2.69 -23.07
C ILE A 102 -1.67 1.74 -23.78
N ASP A 103 -1.25 0.69 -23.08
CA ASP A 103 -0.33 -0.33 -23.60
C ASP A 103 -0.69 -1.74 -23.08
N PRO A 104 -1.36 -2.56 -23.91
CA PRO A 104 -1.71 -3.93 -23.53
C PRO A 104 -0.49 -4.85 -23.43
N LYS A 105 0.69 -4.44 -23.92
CA LYS A 105 1.95 -5.20 -23.80
C LYS A 105 2.81 -4.77 -22.60
N ALA A 106 2.33 -3.82 -21.79
CA ALA A 106 3.05 -3.35 -20.61
C ALA A 106 3.24 -4.48 -19.59
N PHE A 107 4.44 -4.54 -19.01
CA PHE A 107 4.76 -5.45 -17.93
C PHE A 107 4.63 -4.74 -16.57
N LEU A 108 3.90 -5.36 -15.65
CA LEU A 108 3.54 -4.80 -14.36
C LEU A 108 4.07 -5.72 -13.25
N SER A 109 4.81 -5.17 -12.30
CA SER A 109 5.27 -5.89 -11.10
C SER A 109 4.74 -5.21 -9.84
N LEU A 110 4.04 -5.98 -9.02
CA LEU A 110 3.45 -5.53 -7.76
C LEU A 110 4.36 -5.93 -6.60
N LEU A 111 4.70 -4.95 -5.78
CA LEU A 111 5.54 -5.08 -4.61
C LEU A 111 4.69 -4.80 -3.37
N THR A 112 4.79 -5.65 -2.36
CA THR A 112 4.21 -5.37 -1.04
C THR A 112 5.11 -4.38 -0.33
N VAL A 113 4.57 -3.24 0.08
CA VAL A 113 5.31 -2.24 0.85
C VAL A 113 4.70 -2.22 2.24
N HIS A 114 5.52 -2.53 3.25
CA HIS A 114 5.05 -2.64 4.64
C HIS A 114 4.84 -1.28 5.30
N GLU A 115 5.60 -0.27 4.89
CA GLU A 115 5.52 1.07 5.47
C GLU A 115 5.87 2.11 4.40
N VAL A 116 5.08 3.19 4.34
CA VAL A 116 5.34 4.34 3.47
C VAL A 116 5.19 5.58 4.32
N LEU A 117 6.26 6.37 4.40
CA LEU A 117 6.30 7.64 5.13
C LEU A 117 6.40 8.76 4.11
N GLY A 118 5.47 9.72 4.18
CA GLY A 118 5.49 10.88 3.27
C GLY A 118 4.11 11.48 3.01
N GLU A 119 4.11 12.62 2.31
CA GLU A 119 2.87 13.31 1.91
C GLU A 119 1.98 12.40 1.06
N GLY A 120 0.68 12.36 1.37
CA GLY A 120 -0.30 11.52 0.68
C GLY A 120 -0.41 10.07 1.17
N PHE A 121 0.42 9.66 2.14
CA PHE A 121 0.41 8.31 2.74
C PHE A 121 0.40 8.31 4.28
N SER A 122 0.80 9.41 4.92
CA SER A 122 0.65 9.61 6.37
C SER A 122 -0.42 10.67 6.67
N PHE A 123 -1.31 10.41 7.63
CA PHE A 123 -2.15 11.45 8.24
C PHE A 123 -1.23 12.31 9.13
N ASP A 124 -0.50 13.24 8.52
CA ASP A 124 0.28 14.21 9.29
C ASP A 124 -0.72 15.26 9.82
N PRO A 125 -0.96 15.35 11.14
CA PRO A 125 -1.74 16.46 11.67
C PRO A 125 -0.94 17.73 11.36
N LYS A 126 -1.42 18.51 10.39
CA LYS A 126 -0.83 19.79 9.97
C LYS A 126 -0.26 20.50 11.22
N PRO A 127 1.04 20.87 11.24
CA PRO A 127 1.59 21.56 12.39
C PRO A 127 0.73 22.80 12.64
N LYS A 128 0.12 22.89 13.83
CA LYS A 128 -0.66 24.05 14.24
C LYS A 128 0.23 25.27 14.07
N GLN A 129 -0.05 26.11 13.07
CA GLN A 129 0.63 27.38 12.91
C GLN A 129 0.53 28.14 14.24
N PRO A 130 1.64 28.64 14.82
CA PRO A 130 1.56 29.37 16.07
C PRO A 130 0.78 30.67 15.81
N LEU A 131 -0.40 30.78 16.44
CA LEU A 131 -1.32 31.93 16.33
C LEU A 131 -0.76 33.26 16.87
N PHE A 132 0.51 33.33 17.24
CA PHE A 132 1.12 34.48 17.90
C PHE A 132 2.32 35.03 17.12
N LYS A 133 2.04 35.76 16.04
CA LYS A 133 2.96 36.77 15.49
C LYS A 133 2.23 37.84 14.70
N LYS A 134 1.28 38.53 15.35
CA LYS A 134 0.68 39.76 14.80
C LYS A 134 0.30 40.75 15.91
N LYS A 135 1.30 41.21 16.67
CA LYS A 135 1.27 42.46 17.45
C LYS A 135 2.68 42.81 17.93
N ALA A 136 3.50 43.28 16.99
CA ALA A 136 4.73 44.02 17.28
C ALA A 136 4.93 44.98 16.09
N ASN A 137 4.03 45.96 16.01
CA ASN A 137 4.13 47.19 15.23
C ASN A 137 2.88 48.03 15.57
N LEU A 138 2.98 48.72 16.70
CA LEU A 138 2.23 49.91 17.07
C LEU A 138 3.06 50.63 18.13
#